data_AF-A0A3L7Q869-F1
#
_entry.id   AF-A0A3L7Q869-F1
#
_cell.length_a   1.000
_cell.length_b   1.000
_cell.length_c   1.000
_cell.angle_alpha   90.00
_cell.angle_beta   90.00
_cell.angle_gamma   90.00
#
_symmetry.space_group_name_H-M   'P 1'
#
loop_
_entity.id
_entity.type
_entity.pdbx_description
1 polymer ?
#
loop_
_entity_poly.entity_id
_entity_poly.type
_entity_poly.pdbx_seq_one_letter_code
_entity_poly.pdbx_strand_id
1 'polypeptide(L)'
;MAKRKASRSFEGQKVRVKEGVVMPEFESIAIQGWTGTIVEAGAGEAPQLIVEWDADSMAKMPSSYQTHCDSQGLYAGMACLPFADVEIL
;
A
#
# COMPACT_ATOMS: atom_id res chain seq x y z
N MET A 1 26.52 22.78 2.29
CA MET A 1 26.35 21.91 1.11
C MET A 1 25.44 20.74 1.50
N ALA A 2 24.15 20.80 1.16
CA ALA A 2 23.23 19.69 1.43
C ALA A 2 23.50 18.59 0.40
N LYS A 3 24.08 17.49 0.86
CA LYS A 3 24.26 16.27 0.08
C LYS A 3 22.86 15.82 -0.34
N ARG A 4 22.48 16.08 -1.59
CA ARG A 4 21.27 15.54 -2.20
C ARG A 4 21.41 14.02 -2.16
N LYS A 5 20.95 13.41 -1.06
CA LYS A 5 20.54 12.01 -1.09
C LYS A 5 19.48 12.01 -2.19
N ALA A 6 19.77 11.33 -3.29
CA ALA A 6 18.73 11.03 -4.26
C ALA A 6 17.65 10.28 -3.49
N SER A 7 16.64 11.02 -3.04
CA SER A 7 15.44 10.44 -2.45
C SER A 7 14.90 9.55 -3.54
N ARG A 8 14.98 8.24 -3.37
CA ARG A 8 14.35 7.29 -4.28
C ARG A 8 12.87 7.63 -4.21
N SER A 9 12.36 8.37 -5.19
CA SER A 9 10.94 8.70 -5.24
C SER A 9 10.25 7.44 -5.74
N PHE A 10 9.50 6.83 -4.82
CA PHE A 10 8.69 5.66 -5.10
C PHE A 10 7.32 6.04 -5.68
N GLU A 11 6.95 7.32 -5.55
CA GLU A 11 5.70 7.89 -6.04
C GLU A 11 5.51 7.64 -7.53
N GLY A 12 4.30 7.24 -7.91
CA GLY A 12 3.91 6.89 -9.27
C GLY A 12 4.38 5.50 -9.73
N GLN A 13 5.16 4.78 -8.94
CA GLN A 13 5.55 3.41 -9.29
C GLN A 13 4.44 2.42 -8.95
N LYS A 14 4.27 1.42 -9.80
CA LYS A 14 3.37 0.30 -9.51
C LYS A 14 4.05 -0.66 -8.55
N VAL A 15 3.25 -1.19 -7.64
CA VAL A 15 3.67 -2.21 -6.70
C VAL A 15 2.73 -3.39 -6.74
N ARG A 16 3.28 -4.53 -6.35
CA ARG A 16 2.56 -5.75 -6.06
C ARG A 16 2.85 -6.17 -4.63
N VAL A 17 1.81 -6.52 -3.90
CA VAL A 17 1.94 -7.06 -2.56
C VAL A 17 2.50 -8.48 -2.63
N LYS A 18 3.50 -8.78 -1.79
CA LYS A 18 4.16 -10.08 -1.73
C LYS A 18 3.22 -11.18 -1.19
N GLU A 19 3.59 -12.43 -1.44
CA GLU A 19 2.86 -13.58 -0.91
C GLU A 19 2.91 -13.62 0.63
N GLY A 20 1.81 -14.07 1.25
CA GLY A 20 1.69 -14.13 2.70
C GLY A 20 1.42 -12.81 3.42
N VAL A 21 1.37 -11.69 2.70
CA VAL A 21 1.02 -10.38 3.28
C VAL A 21 -0.50 -10.26 3.42
N VAL A 22 -0.91 -9.87 4.62
CA VAL A 22 -2.31 -9.59 4.99
C VAL A 22 -2.48 -8.10 5.26
N MET A 23 -3.73 -7.63 5.26
CA MET A 23 -4.01 -6.23 5.55
C MET A 23 -3.58 -5.94 7.00
N PRO A 24 -2.74 -4.92 7.26
CA PRO A 24 -2.27 -4.62 8.61
C PRO A 24 -3.41 -4.34 9.59
N GLU A 25 -4.50 -3.77 9.09
CA GLU A 25 -5.71 -3.49 9.87
C GLU A 25 -6.63 -4.70 10.03
N PHE A 26 -6.50 -5.69 9.14
CA PHE A 26 -7.36 -6.88 9.08
C PHE A 26 -6.58 -8.09 8.59
N GLU A 27 -6.01 -8.86 9.52
CA GLU A 27 -5.28 -10.09 9.20
C GLU A 27 -6.15 -11.13 8.48
N SER A 28 -7.48 -11.04 8.60
CA SER A 28 -8.45 -11.86 7.87
C SER A 28 -8.48 -11.60 6.36
N ILE A 29 -7.89 -10.49 5.88
CA ILE A 29 -7.88 -10.10 4.48
C ILE A 29 -6.49 -10.31 3.91
N ALA A 30 -6.34 -11.38 3.14
CA ALA A 30 -5.13 -11.61 2.36
C ALA A 30 -5.08 -10.64 1.18
N ILE A 31 -4.15 -9.70 1.22
CA ILE A 31 -3.89 -8.73 0.15
C ILE A 31 -2.74 -9.16 -0.76
N GLN A 32 -2.22 -10.38 -0.56
CA GLN A 32 -1.20 -10.96 -1.42
C GLN A 32 -1.59 -10.89 -2.90
N GLY A 33 -0.65 -10.45 -3.73
CA GLY A 33 -0.85 -10.29 -5.17
C GLY A 33 -1.76 -9.13 -5.57
N TRP A 34 -2.26 -8.32 -4.64
CA TRP A 34 -2.91 -7.05 -4.98
C TRP A 34 -1.89 -6.11 -5.59
N THR A 35 -2.35 -5.32 -6.55
CA THR A 35 -1.54 -4.29 -7.20
C THR A 35 -2.11 -2.92 -6.92
N GLY A 36 -1.22 -1.95 -6.89
CA GLY A 36 -1.57 -0.55 -6.72
C GLY A 36 -0.43 0.35 -7.15
N THR A 37 -0.66 1.65 -7.03
CA THR A 37 0.31 2.70 -7.33
C THR A 37 0.72 3.38 -6.05
N ILE A 38 2.02 3.57 -5.85
CA ILE A 38 2.53 4.32 -4.70
C ILE A 38 2.15 5.79 -4.90
N VAL A 39 1.30 6.34 -4.05
CA VAL A 39 0.94 7.76 -4.08
C VAL A 39 1.86 8.59 -3.20
N GLU A 40 2.42 7.99 -2.15
CA GLU A 40 3.34 8.66 -1.24
C GLU A 40 4.29 7.64 -0.61
N ALA A 41 5.52 8.06 -0.31
CA ALA A 41 6.50 7.25 0.38
C ALA A 41 7.19 8.05 1.48
N GLY A 42 7.31 7.45 2.66
CA GLY A 42 8.04 8.04 3.77
C GLY A 42 9.54 8.21 3.50
N ALA A 43 10.23 8.88 4.41
CA ALA A 43 11.69 9.02 4.36
C ALA A 43 12.38 7.86 5.10
N GLY A 44 13.44 7.29 4.51
CA GLY A 44 14.24 6.26 5.17
C GLY A 44 14.75 5.18 4.22
N GLU A 45 15.39 4.16 4.79
CA GLU A 45 15.91 3.00 4.05
C GLU A 45 14.82 1.93 3.84
N ALA A 46 13.84 1.85 4.75
CA ALA A 46 12.64 1.03 4.64
C ALA A 46 11.40 1.90 4.91
N PRO A 47 11.02 2.76 3.94
CA PRO A 47 9.90 3.67 4.13
C PRO A 47 8.55 2.95 4.18
N GLN A 48 7.60 3.58 4.86
CA GLN A 48 6.18 3.25 4.71
C GLN A 48 5.71 3.80 3.36
N LEU A 49 5.00 2.98 2.60
CA LEU A 49 4.47 3.32 1.29
C LEU A 49 2.96 3.42 1.40
N ILE A 50 2.41 4.53 0.94
CA ILE A 50 0.98 4.68 0.75
C ILE A 50 0.70 4.22 -0.68
N VAL A 51 -0.02 3.10 -0.77
CA VAL A 51 -0.37 2.46 -2.04
C VAL A 51 -1.86 2.67 -2.27
N GLU A 52 -2.20 3.27 -3.40
CA GLU A 52 -3.58 3.32 -3.90
C GLU A 52 -3.84 2.08 -4.74
N TRP A 53 -4.88 1.32 -4.38
CA TRP A 53 -5.22 0.07 -5.02
C TRP A 53 -5.78 0.27 -6.42
N ASP A 54 -5.36 -0.57 -7.37
CA ASP A 54 -5.96 -0.62 -8.70
C ASP A 54 -7.43 -1.09 -8.60
N ALA A 55 -8.24 -0.74 -9.61
CA ALA A 55 -9.65 -1.13 -9.68
C ALA A 55 -9.86 -2.66 -9.54
N ASP A 56 -8.94 -3.47 -10.08
CA ASP A 56 -8.97 -4.93 -9.95
C ASP A 56 -8.78 -5.42 -8.50
N SER A 57 -7.90 -4.74 -7.73
CA SER A 57 -7.68 -5.02 -6.31
C SER A 57 -8.88 -4.57 -5.49
N MET A 58 -9.43 -3.38 -5.79
CA MET A 58 -10.66 -2.88 -5.16
C MET A 58 -11.87 -3.79 -5.43
N ALA A 59 -11.96 -4.41 -6.61
CA ALA A 59 -13.03 -5.35 -6.93
C ALA A 59 -12.98 -6.65 -6.11
N LYS A 60 -11.79 -7.03 -5.62
CA LYS A 60 -11.58 -8.19 -4.73
C LYS A 60 -11.77 -7.84 -3.25
N MET A 61 -11.90 -6.55 -2.94
CA MET A 61 -11.99 -6.05 -1.58
C MET A 61 -13.33 -6.45 -0.93
N PRO A 62 -13.30 -7.12 0.23
CA PRO A 62 -14.53 -7.45 0.95
C PRO A 62 -15.32 -6.19 1.31
N SER A 63 -16.64 -6.23 1.15
CA SER A 63 -17.52 -5.13 1.57
C SER A 63 -17.41 -4.83 3.06
N SER A 64 -17.11 -5.84 3.89
CA SER A 64 -16.86 -5.69 5.32
C SER A 64 -15.66 -4.78 5.62
N TYR A 65 -14.63 -4.80 4.78
CA TYR A 65 -13.47 -3.92 4.92
C TYR A 65 -13.85 -2.48 4.60
N GLN A 66 -14.59 -2.28 3.51
CA GLN A 66 -15.07 -0.95 3.11
C GLN A 66 -15.92 -0.32 4.21
N THR A 67 -16.85 -1.08 4.81
CA THR A 67 -17.67 -0.61 5.94
C THR A 67 -16.82 -0.28 7.16
N HIS A 68 -15.78 -1.07 7.44
CA HIS A 68 -14.89 -0.80 8.57
C HIS A 68 -14.07 0.47 8.36
N CYS A 69 -13.47 0.64 7.18
CA CYS A 69 -12.75 1.85 6.83
C CYS A 69 -13.67 3.08 6.90
N ASP A 70 -14.88 3.01 6.35
CA ASP A 70 -15.88 4.08 6.44
C ASP A 70 -16.20 4.46 7.89
N SER A 71 -16.37 3.45 8.77
CA SER A 71 -16.61 3.68 10.20
C SER A 71 -15.46 4.38 10.93
N GLN A 72 -14.22 4.24 10.43
CA GLN A 72 -13.02 4.85 10.98
C GLN A 72 -12.65 6.17 10.25
N GLY A 73 -13.40 6.55 9.21
CA GLY A 73 -13.05 7.66 8.32
C GLY A 73 -11.79 7.42 7.49
N LEU A 74 -11.46 6.15 7.24
CA LEU A 74 -10.30 5.72 6.46
C LEU A 74 -10.71 5.44 5.02
N TYR A 75 -9.80 5.68 4.08
CA TYR A 75 -10.03 5.42 2.67
C TYR A 75 -9.60 3.99 2.33
N ALA A 76 -10.56 3.07 2.17
CA ALA A 76 -10.29 1.66 1.86
C ALA A 76 -9.50 1.45 0.57
N GLY A 77 -9.55 2.42 -0.36
CA GLY A 77 -8.80 2.40 -1.61
C GLY A 77 -7.30 2.65 -1.44
N MET A 78 -6.83 3.03 -0.26
CA MET A 78 -5.41 3.21 0.04
C MET A 78 -5.00 2.37 1.23
N ALA A 79 -3.79 1.83 1.20
CA ALA A 79 -3.19 1.14 2.33
C ALA A 79 -1.78 1.66 2.60
N CYS A 80 -1.42 1.69 3.87
CA CYS A 80 -0.06 1.96 4.31
C CYS A 80 0.65 0.61 4.49
N LEU A 81 1.65 0.34 3.66
CA LEU A 81 2.42 -0.90 3.68
C LEU A 81 3.92 -0.60 3.79
N PRO A 82 4.68 -1.39 4.57
CA PRO A 82 6.11 -1.24 4.59
C PRO A 82 6.70 -1.67 3.24
N PHE A 83 7.76 -0.99 2.79
CA PHE A 83 8.49 -1.36 1.58
C PHE A 83 8.90 -2.85 1.52
N ALA A 84 9.11 -3.48 2.68
CA ALA A 84 9.46 -4.90 2.77
C ALA A 84 8.36 -5.86 2.27
N ASP A 85 7.09 -5.45 2.36
CA ASP A 85 5.93 -6.30 2.07
C ASP A 85 5.41 -6.13 0.63
N VAL A 86 5.98 -5.19 -0.11
CA VAL A 86 5.63 -4.95 -1.51
C VAL A 86 6.85 -5.09 -2.42
N GLU A 87 6.58 -5.34 -3.68
CA GLU A 87 7.56 -5.42 -4.75
C GLU A 87 7.21 -4.40 -5.82
N ILE A 88 8.18 -3.57 -6.21
CA ILE A 88 8.00 -2.59 -7.27
C ILE A 88 8.04 -3.31 -8.63
N LEU A 89 7.05 -3.01 -9.47
CA LEU A 89 6.90 -3.54 -10.83
C LEU A 89 7.58 -2.65 -11.89
#